data_AF-A0A4U7JHU5-F1
#
_entry.id   AF-A0A4U7JHU5-F1
#
_cell.length_a   1.000
_cell.length_b   1.000
_cell.length_c   1.000
_cell.angle_alpha   90.00
_cell.angle_beta   90.00
_cell.angle_gamma   90.00
#
_symmetry.space_group_name_H-M   'P 1'
#
loop_
_entity.id
_entity.type
_entity.pdbx_description
1 polymer ?
#
loop_
_entity_poly.entity_id
_entity_poly.type
_entity_poly.pdbx_seq_one_letter_code
_entity_poly.pdbx_strand_id
1 'polypeptide(L)'
;MDFVTNDNPFAGRVICGCCGSTFGRKVCNSIDERLKRTIWQCNSKYKVKGKIGCGNRHINEKVLYQVFVDAFNELVKNIDYYMTKWEKQIESEDILERVTAKRFINVFNETKPIENFDAGLYFKLVEKIMVYEDGISVELLDGSEIKCA
;
A
#
# COMPACT_ATOMS: atom_id res chain seq x y z
N MET A 1 -6.47 -18.44 4.18
CA MET A 1 -5.50 -17.94 3.19
C MET A 1 -6.21 -16.76 2.57
N ASP A 2 -5.82 -15.55 2.94
CA ASP A 2 -6.55 -14.34 2.56
C ASP A 2 -6.01 -13.88 1.21
N PHE A 3 -6.76 -14.16 0.15
CA PHE A 3 -6.40 -13.78 -1.20
C PHE A 3 -6.78 -12.31 -1.47
N VAL A 4 -6.06 -11.67 -2.40
CA VAL A 4 -6.35 -10.30 -2.84
C VAL A 4 -7.70 -10.29 -3.57
N THR A 5 -8.63 -9.46 -3.09
CA THR A 5 -9.91 -9.17 -3.74
C THR A 5 -10.19 -7.68 -3.67
N ASN A 6 -11.20 -7.18 -4.39
CA ASN A 6 -11.64 -5.79 -4.23
C ASN A 6 -12.14 -5.48 -2.81
N ASP A 7 -12.68 -6.48 -2.11
CA ASP A 7 -13.14 -6.34 -0.71
C ASP A 7 -12.00 -6.45 0.32
N ASN A 8 -10.82 -6.88 -0.12
CA ASN A 8 -9.61 -7.01 0.70
C ASN A 8 -8.35 -6.66 -0.12
N PRO A 9 -8.22 -5.40 -0.56
CA PRO A 9 -7.19 -5.03 -1.54
C PRO A 9 -5.77 -5.09 -0.98
N PHE A 10 -5.64 -5.00 0.34
CA PHE A 10 -4.36 -4.96 1.05
C PHE A 10 -3.79 -6.35 1.39
N ALA A 11 -4.53 -7.43 1.11
CA ALA A 11 -4.13 -8.79 1.46
C ALA A 11 -2.74 -9.13 0.90
N GLY A 12 -1.81 -9.53 1.75
CA GLY A 12 -0.45 -9.89 1.33
C GLY A 12 0.42 -8.72 0.86
N ARG A 13 -0.09 -7.49 0.77
CA ARG A 13 0.65 -6.30 0.32
C ARG A 13 1.02 -5.35 1.45
N VAL A 14 0.54 -5.56 2.67
CA VAL A 14 0.95 -4.78 3.84
C VAL A 14 2.01 -5.54 4.62
N ILE A 15 3.21 -4.97 4.70
CA ILE A 15 4.41 -5.63 5.21
C ILE A 15 4.93 -4.90 6.44
N CYS A 16 5.37 -5.66 7.44
CA CYS A 16 5.95 -5.14 8.66
C CYS A 16 7.40 -4.73 8.43
N GLY A 17 7.69 -3.43 8.52
CA GLY A 17 9.04 -2.89 8.47
C GLY A 17 9.94 -3.35 9.63
N CYS A 18 9.37 -3.81 10.74
CA CYS A 18 10.15 -4.29 11.90
C CYS A 18 10.66 -5.73 11.75
N CYS A 19 9.93 -6.61 11.04
CA CYS A 19 10.25 -8.04 10.98
C CYS A 19 10.04 -8.71 9.62
N GLY A 20 9.69 -7.94 8.58
CA GLY A 20 9.44 -8.42 7.21
C GLY A 20 8.19 -9.27 7.03
N SER A 21 7.46 -9.59 8.09
CA SER A 21 6.24 -10.41 8.01
C SER A 21 5.05 -9.62 7.48
N THR A 22 4.08 -10.29 6.87
CA THR A 22 2.83 -9.66 6.42
C THR A 22 1.96 -9.22 7.61
N PHE A 23 1.21 -8.15 7.42
CA PHE A 23 0.05 -7.83 8.25
C PHE A 23 -1.14 -8.68 7.79
N GLY A 24 -1.94 -9.15 8.75
CA GLY A 24 -3.19 -9.84 8.52
C GLY A 24 -4.39 -8.97 8.93
N ARG A 25 -5.47 -9.07 8.16
CA ARG A 25 -6.75 -8.44 8.43
C ARG A 25 -7.43 -9.15 9.61
N LYS A 26 -7.86 -8.39 10.61
CA LYS A 26 -8.56 -8.90 11.80
C LYS A 26 -9.79 -8.04 12.05
N VAL A 27 -10.93 -8.69 12.29
CA VAL A 27 -12.13 -7.99 12.76
C VAL A 27 -12.07 -7.95 14.27
N CYS A 28 -12.05 -6.75 14.84
CA CYS A 28 -12.20 -6.56 16.27
C CYS A 28 -13.68 -6.76 16.61
N ASN A 29 -14.04 -7.95 17.09
CA ASN A 29 -15.39 -8.31 17.48
C ASN A 29 -15.76 -7.63 18.80
N SER A 30 -16.43 -6.48 18.71
CA SER A 30 -17.19 -5.91 19.82
C SER A 30 -18.62 -6.43 19.79
N ILE A 31 -19.26 -6.53 20.96
CA ILE A 31 -20.69 -6.89 21.11
C ILE A 31 -21.57 -5.80 20.48
N ASP A 32 -21.12 -4.54 20.49
CA ASP A 32 -21.74 -3.44 19.77
C ASP A 32 -21.23 -3.41 18.32
N GLU A 33 -22.15 -3.62 17.37
CA GLU A 33 -21.84 -3.58 15.94
C GLU A 33 -21.26 -2.24 15.46
N ARG A 34 -21.60 -1.13 16.13
CA ARG A 34 -21.07 0.21 15.82
C ARG A 34 -19.59 0.35 16.15
N LEU A 35 -19.07 -0.53 17.02
CA LEU A 35 -17.68 -0.56 17.46
C LEU A 35 -16.85 -1.63 16.74
N LYS A 36 -17.47 -2.44 15.86
CA LYS A 36 -16.72 -3.36 15.01
C LYS A 36 -15.78 -2.57 14.12
N ARG A 37 -14.48 -2.85 14.24
CA ARG A 37 -13.43 -2.22 13.43
C ARG A 37 -12.58 -3.28 12.79
N THR A 38 -12.28 -3.10 11.52
CA THR A 38 -11.25 -3.88 10.85
C THR A 38 -9.89 -3.27 11.13
N ILE A 39 -9.02 -4.06 11.73
CA ILE A 39 -7.63 -3.71 11.98
C ILE A 39 -6.71 -4.62 11.17
N TRP A 40 -5.51 -4.12 10.91
CA TRP A 40 -4.41 -4.84 10.32
C TRP A 40 -3.32 -4.97 11.38
N GLN A 41 -2.83 -6.19 11.60
CA GLN A 41 -1.79 -6.47 12.60
C GLN A 41 -0.74 -7.41 12.02
N CYS A 42 0.54 -7.14 12.33
CA CYS A 42 1.65 -8.03 12.03
C CYS A 42 1.34 -9.49 12.46
N ASN A 43 1.39 -10.43 11.50
CA ASN A 43 1.10 -11.84 11.74
C ASN A 43 2.13 -12.50 12.67
N SER A 44 3.34 -11.96 12.74
CA SER A 44 4.39 -12.44 13.64
C SER A 44 4.26 -11.95 15.08
N LYS A 45 3.30 -11.04 15.38
CA LYS A 45 3.13 -10.49 16.74
C LYS A 45 2.81 -11.55 17.79
N TYR A 46 1.93 -12.50 17.47
CA TYR A 46 1.51 -13.58 18.38
C TYR A 46 1.61 -14.96 17.72
N LYS A 47 2.61 -15.15 16.84
CA LYS A 47 2.82 -16.42 16.13
C LYS A 47 3.03 -17.60 17.09
N VAL A 48 3.63 -17.34 18.25
CA VAL A 48 3.75 -18.29 19.36
C VAL A 48 2.82 -17.83 20.48
N LYS A 49 1.92 -18.72 20.92
CA LYS A 49 0.95 -18.42 21.98
C LYS A 49 1.68 -18.00 23.27
N GLY A 50 1.26 -16.87 23.85
CA GLY A 50 1.83 -16.34 25.09
C GLY A 50 3.16 -15.59 24.93
N LYS A 51 3.71 -15.47 23.72
CA LYS A 51 4.95 -14.72 23.46
C LYS A 51 4.70 -13.61 22.44
N ILE A 52 5.11 -12.39 22.77
CA ILE A 52 5.13 -11.26 21.83
C ILE A 52 6.35 -11.44 20.93
N GLY A 53 6.12 -11.68 19.64
CA GLY A 53 7.18 -11.83 18.64
C GLY A 53 7.59 -10.51 17.97
N CYS A 54 6.64 -9.60 17.74
CA CYS A 54 6.88 -8.33 17.08
C CYS A 54 6.16 -7.18 17.81
N GLY A 55 6.89 -6.11 18.11
CA GLY A 55 6.39 -4.94 18.85
C GLY A 55 5.46 -4.02 18.06
N ASN A 56 5.46 -4.13 16.72
CA ASN A 56 4.79 -3.19 15.81
C ASN A 56 3.29 -2.98 16.16
N ARG A 57 2.80 -1.76 15.91
CA ARG A 57 1.43 -1.33 16.15
C ARG A 57 0.43 -2.05 15.24
N HIS A 58 -0.84 -1.99 15.60
CA HIS A 58 -1.93 -2.34 14.68
C HIS A 58 -2.39 -1.08 13.97
N ILE A 59 -2.97 -1.23 12.78
CA ILE A 59 -3.46 -0.12 11.96
C ILE A 59 -4.95 -0.33 11.68
N ASN A 60 -5.75 0.74 11.71
CA ASN A 60 -7.13 0.66 11.23
C ASN A 60 -7.15 0.58 9.71
N GLU A 61 -8.02 -0.26 9.12
CA GLU A 61 -8.13 -0.41 7.66
C GLU A 61 -8.31 0.93 6.93
N LYS A 62 -9.06 1.87 7.54
CA LYS A 62 -9.24 3.22 7.00
C LYS A 62 -7.95 4.01 6.79
N VAL A 63 -6.93 3.78 7.63
CA VAL A 63 -5.63 4.43 7.50
C VAL A 63 -4.92 3.95 6.24
N LEU A 64 -5.05 2.67 5.88
CA LEU A 64 -4.44 2.14 4.65
C LEU A 64 -5.08 2.75 3.40
N TYR A 65 -6.40 2.97 3.41
CA TYR A 65 -7.08 3.70 2.35
C TYR A 65 -6.55 5.13 2.21
N GLN A 66 -6.43 5.85 3.34
CA GLN A 66 -5.95 7.23 3.34
C GLN A 66 -4.48 7.32 2.89
N VAL A 67 -3.61 6.44 3.37
CA VAL A 67 -2.20 6.34 2.98
C VAL A 67 -2.05 6.22 1.47
N PHE A 68 -2.87 5.42 0.80
CA PHE A 68 -2.84 5.33 -0.66
C PHE A 68 -3.31 6.62 -1.34
N VAL A 69 -4.41 7.22 -0.86
CA VAL A 69 -4.93 8.49 -1.41
C VAL A 69 -3.87 9.59 -1.31
N ASP A 70 -3.23 9.71 -0.16
CA ASP A 70 -2.18 10.71 0.09
C ASP A 70 -0.97 10.47 -0.82
N ALA A 71 -0.51 9.21 -0.92
CA ALA A 71 0.60 8.85 -1.80
C ALA A 71 0.27 9.12 -3.28
N PHE A 72 -0.93 8.79 -3.73
CA PHE A 72 -1.38 9.06 -5.09
C PHE A 72 -1.43 10.57 -5.38
N ASN A 73 -1.96 11.36 -4.45
CA ASN A 73 -2.05 12.80 -4.61
C ASN A 73 -0.66 13.47 -4.60
N GLU A 74 0.31 12.93 -3.86
CA GLU A 74 1.70 13.38 -3.92
C GLU A 74 2.36 13.06 -5.28
N LEU A 75 2.02 11.92 -5.91
CA LEU A 75 2.43 11.62 -7.28
C LEU A 75 1.88 12.65 -8.26
N VAL A 76 0.56 12.92 -8.20
CA VAL A 76 -0.10 13.89 -9.09
C VAL A 76 0.51 15.28 -8.93
N LYS A 77 0.82 15.70 -7.71
CA LYS A 77 1.45 17.00 -7.43
C LYS A 77 2.83 17.15 -8.09
N ASN A 78 3.59 16.06 -8.18
CA ASN A 78 4.94 16.04 -8.76
C ASN A 78 4.96 15.34 -10.13
N ILE A 79 3.85 15.37 -10.87
CA ILE A 79 3.67 14.49 -12.03
C ILE A 79 4.70 14.72 -13.13
N ASP A 80 5.13 15.96 -13.37
CA ASP A 80 6.12 16.29 -14.40
C ASP A 80 7.45 15.55 -14.20
N TYR A 81 7.89 15.42 -12.94
CA TYR A 81 9.09 14.67 -12.57
C TYR A 81 8.91 13.18 -12.87
N TYR A 82 7.78 12.61 -12.49
CA TYR A 82 7.49 11.19 -12.68
C TYR A 82 7.28 10.84 -14.16
N MET A 83 6.61 11.69 -14.93
CA MET A 83 6.45 11.51 -16.38
C MET A 83 7.79 11.48 -17.08
N THR A 84 8.68 12.43 -16.77
CA THR A 84 10.05 12.45 -17.32
C THR A 84 10.83 11.18 -16.94
N LYS A 85 10.67 10.67 -15.71
CA LYS A 85 11.28 9.41 -15.27
C LYS A 85 10.76 8.23 -16.09
N TRP A 86 9.43 8.09 -16.22
CA TRP A 86 8.81 6.97 -16.90
C TRP A 86 9.08 6.98 -18.41
N GLU A 87 9.13 8.16 -19.04
CA GLU A 87 9.50 8.29 -20.46
C GLU A 87 10.90 7.72 -20.74
N LYS A 88 11.88 7.98 -19.86
CA LYS A 88 13.22 7.38 -19.97
C LYS A 88 13.18 5.87 -19.77
N GLN A 89 12.35 5.38 -18.86
CA GLN A 89 12.22 3.94 -18.60
C GLN A 89 11.59 3.17 -19.77
N ILE A 90 10.88 3.83 -20.70
CA ILE A 90 10.37 3.18 -21.93
C ILE A 90 11.51 2.66 -22.82
N GLU A 91 12.69 3.26 -22.74
CA GLU A 91 13.88 2.89 -23.51
C GLU A 91 14.79 1.89 -22.77
N SER A 92 14.43 1.49 -21.54
CA SER A 92 15.22 0.53 -20.75
C SER A 92 15.32 -0.84 -21.43
N GLU A 93 16.44 -1.54 -21.23
CA GLU A 93 16.57 -2.94 -21.66
C GLU A 93 15.62 -3.86 -20.88
N ASP A 94 15.30 -3.50 -19.63
CA ASP A 94 14.40 -4.25 -18.77
C ASP A 94 12.95 -4.17 -19.27
N ILE A 95 12.36 -5.33 -19.53
CA ILE A 95 10.98 -5.45 -20.01
C ILE A 95 9.98 -5.01 -18.93
N LEU A 96 10.24 -5.32 -17.66
CA LEU A 96 9.39 -4.94 -16.55
C LEU A 96 9.39 -3.42 -16.36
N GLU A 97 10.55 -2.76 -16.43
CA GLU A 97 10.62 -1.30 -16.36
C GLU A 97 9.81 -0.65 -17.48
N ARG A 98 9.97 -1.11 -18.72
CA ARG A 98 9.23 -0.58 -19.88
C ARG A 98 7.73 -0.75 -19.76
N VAL A 99 7.26 -1.94 -19.38
CA VAL A 99 5.83 -2.25 -19.26
C VAL A 99 5.21 -1.47 -18.10
N THR A 100 5.92 -1.35 -16.98
CA THR A 100 5.47 -0.56 -15.82
C THR A 100 5.40 0.92 -16.16
N ALA A 101 6.44 1.48 -16.80
CA ALA A 101 6.47 2.88 -17.21
C ALA A 101 5.29 3.24 -18.15
N LYS A 102 5.05 2.43 -19.19
CA LYS A 102 3.90 2.61 -20.08
C LYS A 102 2.57 2.59 -19.33
N ARG A 103 2.41 1.67 -18.38
CA ARG A 103 1.21 1.58 -17.54
C ARG A 103 1.03 2.84 -16.71
N PHE A 104 2.09 3.34 -16.08
CA PHE A 104 2.03 4.51 -15.21
C PHE A 104 1.71 5.77 -16.03
N ILE A 105 2.38 5.99 -17.16
CA ILE A 105 2.05 7.08 -18.09
C ILE A 105 0.58 7.04 -18.49
N ASN A 106 0.04 5.87 -18.85
CA ASN A 106 -1.37 5.73 -19.22
C ASN A 106 -2.32 6.04 -18.06
N VAL A 107 -1.96 5.71 -16.82
CA VAL A 107 -2.75 6.07 -15.64
C VAL A 107 -2.74 7.58 -15.41
N PHE A 108 -1.58 8.22 -15.59
CA PHE A 108 -1.36 9.62 -15.23
C PHE A 108 -1.64 10.66 -16.31
N ASN A 109 -1.79 10.26 -17.58
CA ASN A 109 -2.14 11.17 -18.68
C ASN A 109 -3.48 11.91 -18.47
N GLU A 110 -4.42 11.30 -17.74
CA GLU A 110 -5.79 11.85 -17.59
C GLU A 110 -6.22 12.00 -16.12
N THR A 111 -5.36 11.68 -15.14
CA THR A 111 -5.78 11.68 -13.73
C THR A 111 -5.63 13.03 -13.05
N LYS A 112 -6.53 13.22 -12.10
CA LYS A 112 -6.56 14.33 -11.15
C LYS A 112 -6.40 13.76 -9.74
N PRO A 113 -6.14 14.60 -8.73
CA PRO A 113 -6.18 14.16 -7.34
C PRO A 113 -7.48 13.43 -7.03
N ILE A 114 -7.40 12.40 -6.19
CA ILE A 114 -8.54 11.59 -5.77
C ILE A 114 -8.88 11.89 -4.31
N GLU A 115 -10.17 11.83 -3.98
CA GLU A 115 -10.65 12.00 -2.60
C GLU A 115 -10.85 10.66 -1.88
N ASN A 116 -11.10 9.59 -2.65
CA ASN A 116 -11.44 8.27 -2.14
C ASN A 116 -10.52 7.20 -2.73
N PHE A 117 -10.31 6.13 -1.97
CA PHE A 117 -9.51 5.00 -2.41
C PHE A 117 -10.13 4.31 -3.64
N ASP A 118 -9.30 4.06 -4.64
CA ASP A 118 -9.64 3.29 -5.84
C ASP A 118 -8.78 2.02 -5.93
N ALA A 119 -9.42 0.86 -5.79
CA ALA A 119 -8.73 -0.42 -5.83
C ALA A 119 -8.05 -0.70 -7.18
N GLY A 120 -8.64 -0.25 -8.28
CA GLY A 120 -8.10 -0.41 -9.62
C GLY A 120 -6.80 0.39 -9.81
N LEU A 121 -6.76 1.63 -9.33
CA LEU A 121 -5.53 2.43 -9.30
C LEU A 121 -4.51 1.82 -8.35
N TYR A 122 -4.93 1.40 -7.16
CA TYR A 122 -4.05 0.75 -6.19
C TYR A 122 -3.32 -0.45 -6.79
N PHE A 123 -4.04 -1.38 -7.43
CA PHE A 123 -3.42 -2.56 -8.03
C PHE A 123 -2.56 -2.27 -9.25
N LYS A 124 -2.82 -1.18 -9.97
CA LYS A 124 -2.02 -0.76 -11.12
C LYS A 124 -0.70 -0.14 -10.72
N LEU A 125 -0.60 0.43 -9.51
CA LEU A 125 0.50 1.28 -9.10
C LEU A 125 1.33 0.73 -7.94
N VAL A 126 0.69 0.14 -6.92
CA VAL A 126 1.34 -0.18 -5.65
C VAL A 126 1.86 -1.61 -5.66
N GLU A 127 3.12 -1.78 -5.30
CA GLU A 127 3.71 -3.09 -5.00
C GLU A 127 3.33 -3.51 -3.59
N LYS A 128 3.70 -2.70 -2.59
CA LYS A 128 3.44 -2.97 -1.17
C LYS A 128 3.36 -1.71 -0.31
N ILE A 129 2.75 -1.83 0.86
CA ILE A 129 2.74 -0.82 1.92
C ILE A 129 3.63 -1.33 3.05
N MET A 130 4.63 -0.55 3.44
CA MET A 130 5.52 -0.84 4.55
C MET A 130 5.05 -0.11 5.80
N VAL A 131 4.93 -0.84 6.90
CA VAL A 131 4.48 -0.30 8.20
C VAL A 131 5.61 -0.39 9.21
N TYR A 132 6.06 0.75 9.69
CA TYR A 132 7.05 0.90 10.76
C TYR A 132 6.36 1.31 12.07
N GLU A 133 7.12 1.42 13.16
CA GLU A 133 6.56 1.86 14.45
C GLU A 133 6.14 3.34 14.41
N ASP A 134 6.90 4.14 13.67
CA ASP A 134 6.85 5.59 13.59
C ASP A 134 6.34 6.13 12.24
N GLY A 135 6.11 5.27 11.25
CA GLY A 135 5.70 5.73 9.92
C GLY A 135 5.13 4.64 9.02
N ILE A 136 4.63 5.06 7.86
CA ILE A 136 4.14 4.17 6.80
C ILE A 136 4.74 4.66 5.49
N SER A 137 5.15 3.74 4.61
CA SER A 137 5.53 4.08 3.24
C SER A 137 4.83 3.19 2.22
N VAL A 138 4.67 3.72 1.02
CA VAL A 138 4.08 3.03 -0.13
C VAL A 138 5.18 2.83 -1.16
N GLU A 139 5.46 1.58 -1.50
CA GLU A 139 6.36 1.23 -2.58
C GLU A 139 5.54 0.95 -3.85
N LEU A 140 5.92 1.61 -4.93
CA LEU A 140 5.27 1.49 -6.23
C LEU A 140 5.95 0.41 -7.07
N LEU A 141 5.21 -0.09 -8.07
CA LEU A 141 5.70 -1.07 -9.04
C LEU A 141 6.89 -0.57 -9.87
N ASP A 142 7.10 0.75 -9.95
CA ASP A 142 8.26 1.36 -10.64
C ASP A 142 9.50 1.51 -9.73
N GLY A 143 9.43 0.95 -8.52
CA GLY A 143 10.48 0.98 -7.50
C GLY A 143 10.54 2.27 -6.67
N SER A 144 9.67 3.25 -6.91
CA SER A 144 9.63 4.48 -6.10
C SER A 144 9.04 4.19 -4.72
N GLU A 145 9.56 4.85 -3.68
CA GLU A 145 9.02 4.81 -2.34
C GLU A 145 8.48 6.19 -1.93
N ILE A 146 7.23 6.24 -1.47
CA ILE A 146 6.58 7.44 -0.94
C ILE A 146 6.38 7.27 0.55
N LYS A 147 6.98 8.17 1.35
CA LYS A 147 6.80 8.19 2.80
C LYS A 147 5.54 8.98 3.14
N CYS A 148 4.64 8.36 3.89
CA CYS A 148 3.41 8.98 4.38
C CYS A 148 3.60 9.35 5.85
N ALA A 149 3.39 10.62 6.17
CA ALA A 149 3.54 11.18 7.52
C ALA A 149 2.32 10.88 8.40
#